data_AF-A0A7W1VNX5-F1
#
_entry.id   AF-A0A7W1VNX5-F1
#
_cell.length_a   1.000
_cell.length_b   1.000
_cell.length_c   1.000
_cell.angle_alpha   90.00
_cell.angle_beta   90.00
_cell.angle_gamma   90.00
#
_symmetry.space_group_name_H-M   'P 1'
#
loop_
_entity.id
_entity.type
_entity.pdbx_description
1 polymer ?
#
loop_
_entity_poly.entity_id
_entity_poly.type
_entity_poly.pdbx_seq_one_letter_code
_entity_poly.pdbx_strand_id
1 'polypeptide(L)'
;MTEDDIFEQTKGAYLCLIHPKRSGDLYRQEIAPVIALAPSVSDELVASMITGASWRERLLGICTAMAKRPAGFIEPMLQSLRDPRGISIVPTCAALAVLAQRSIFLMPQSFSESFDRQVFDGEIGWATDKAMHFAGLRADDVLGRGPNYGQIFDDHIEVYSWIHAG
;
A
#
# COMPACT_ATOMS: atom_id res chain seq x y z
N MET A 1 1.76 -4.55 -22.44
CA MET A 1 2.56 -4.16 -21.27
C MET A 1 2.54 -5.34 -20.31
N THR A 2 3.70 -5.73 -19.82
CA THR A 2 3.90 -6.78 -18.81
C THR A 2 4.40 -6.18 -17.50
N GLU A 3 4.55 -7.00 -16.46
CA GLU A 3 5.19 -6.57 -15.20
C GLU A 3 6.64 -6.13 -15.44
N ASP A 4 7.39 -6.89 -16.25
CA ASP A 4 8.78 -6.55 -16.62
C ASP A 4 8.88 -5.20 -17.34
N ASP A 5 7.93 -4.90 -18.24
CA ASP A 5 7.88 -3.59 -18.92
C ASP A 5 7.73 -2.44 -17.92
N ILE A 6 6.98 -2.64 -16.83
CA ILE A 6 6.80 -1.65 -15.76
C ILE A 6 8.09 -1.50 -14.95
N PHE A 7 8.75 -2.61 -14.61
CA PHE A 7 10.03 -2.56 -13.88
C PHE A 7 11.11 -1.80 -14.65
N GLU A 8 11.26 -2.08 -15.94
CA GLU A 8 12.25 -1.42 -16.79
C GLU A 8 11.96 0.09 -16.91
N GLN A 9 10.70 0.47 -17.09
CA GLN A 9 10.32 1.88 -17.21
C GLN A 9 10.41 2.67 -15.89
N THR A 10 10.26 1.98 -14.76
CA THR A 10 10.26 2.61 -13.42
C THR A 10 11.61 2.48 -12.70
N LYS A 11 12.60 1.80 -13.29
CA LYS A 11 14.00 1.73 -12.85
C LYS A 11 14.22 1.44 -11.36
N GLY A 12 13.33 0.68 -10.73
CA GLY A 12 13.45 0.32 -9.32
C GLY A 12 12.80 1.30 -8.33
N ALA A 13 11.90 2.18 -8.78
CA ALA A 13 11.09 3.07 -7.94
C ALA A 13 10.45 2.39 -6.71
N TYR A 14 10.18 1.08 -6.79
CA TYR A 14 9.67 0.29 -5.67
C TYR A 14 10.59 0.29 -4.43
N LEU A 15 11.90 0.51 -4.59
CA LEU A 15 12.84 0.57 -3.47
C LEU A 15 12.53 1.76 -2.54
N CYS A 16 12.10 2.89 -3.12
CA CYS A 16 11.67 4.07 -2.36
C CYS A 16 10.35 3.84 -1.62
N LEU A 17 9.54 2.87 -2.07
CA LEU A 17 8.28 2.48 -1.42
C LEU A 17 8.48 1.52 -0.24
N ILE A 18 9.69 1.03 0.03
CA ILE A 18 9.97 0.19 1.20
C ILE A 18 10.03 1.06 2.46
N HIS A 19 10.83 2.14 2.40
CA HIS A 19 11.03 3.12 3.47
C HIS A 19 10.96 4.53 2.92
N PRO A 20 9.76 5.02 2.55
CA PRO A 20 9.61 6.40 2.11
C PRO A 20 10.06 7.32 3.25
N LYS A 21 10.94 8.27 2.98
CA LYS A 21 11.36 9.27 3.97
C LYS A 21 10.57 10.55 3.71
N ARG A 22 9.91 11.09 4.74
CA ARG A 22 9.25 12.41 4.67
C ARG A 22 10.19 13.58 4.34
N SER A 23 11.51 13.37 4.47
CA SER A 23 12.52 14.40 4.23
C SER A 23 12.82 14.55 2.74
N GLY A 24 12.09 15.45 2.08
CA GLY A 24 12.36 15.95 0.74
C GLY A 24 11.52 15.33 -0.38
N ASP A 25 11.54 15.96 -1.56
CA ASP A 25 10.80 15.53 -2.75
C ASP A 25 11.39 14.30 -3.45
N LEU A 26 12.50 13.74 -2.95
CA LEU A 26 13.23 12.67 -3.62
C LEU A 26 12.34 11.43 -3.84
N TYR A 27 11.60 10.99 -2.82
CA TYR A 27 10.72 9.83 -2.99
C TYR A 27 9.62 10.10 -4.03
N ARG A 28 9.12 11.33 -4.13
CA ARG A 28 8.10 11.74 -5.11
C ARG A 28 8.66 11.72 -6.53
N GLN A 29 9.90 12.18 -6.72
CA GLN A 29 10.59 12.14 -8.01
C GLN A 29 10.82 10.69 -8.46
N GLU A 30 11.23 9.80 -7.55
CA GLU A 30 11.49 8.40 -7.85
C GLU A 30 10.21 7.63 -8.22
N ILE A 31 9.07 7.95 -7.62
CA ILE A 31 7.78 7.29 -7.92
C ILE A 31 6.95 8.00 -8.99
N ALA A 32 7.32 9.21 -9.41
CA ALA A 32 6.63 9.94 -10.47
C ALA A 32 6.52 9.15 -11.79
N PRO A 33 7.54 8.38 -12.25
CA PRO A 33 7.40 7.52 -13.42
C PRO A 33 6.30 6.45 -13.27
N VAL A 34 6.11 5.91 -12.06
CA VAL A 34 5.04 4.92 -11.78
C VAL A 34 3.67 5.57 -11.95
N ILE A 35 3.49 6.78 -11.40
CA ILE A 35 2.25 7.55 -11.50
C ILE A 35 1.95 7.91 -12.97
N ALA A 36 2.96 8.39 -13.69
CA ALA A 36 2.82 8.75 -15.10
C ALA A 36 2.45 7.54 -15.98
N LEU A 37 2.92 6.34 -15.62
CA LEU A 37 2.61 5.10 -16.34
C LEU A 37 1.19 4.58 -16.05
N ALA A 38 0.63 4.87 -14.86
CA ALA A 38 -0.60 4.26 -14.36
C ALA A 38 -1.82 4.32 -15.30
N PRO A 39 -2.08 5.40 -16.06
CA PRO A 39 -3.18 5.42 -17.02
C PRO A 39 -3.05 4.36 -18.12
N SER A 40 -1.81 3.99 -18.50
CA SER A 40 -1.50 3.05 -19.59
C SER A 40 -1.46 1.58 -19.17
N VAL A 41 -1.38 1.30 -17.86
CA VAL A 41 -1.40 -0.07 -17.31
C VAL A 41 -2.84 -0.58 -17.28
N SER A 42 -3.10 -1.80 -17.74
CA SER A 42 -4.47 -2.37 -17.70
C SER A 42 -4.88 -2.71 -16.26
N ASP A 43 -6.18 -2.65 -15.98
CA ASP A 43 -6.70 -2.93 -14.64
C ASP A 43 -6.40 -4.40 -14.23
N GLU A 44 -6.43 -5.33 -15.19
CA GLU A 44 -6.07 -6.74 -14.96
C GLU A 44 -4.60 -6.90 -14.54
N LEU A 45 -3.69 -6.13 -15.15
CA LEU A 45 -2.27 -6.18 -14.81
C LEU A 45 -2.02 -5.58 -13.43
N VAL A 46 -2.67 -4.45 -13.10
CA VAL A 46 -2.58 -3.85 -11.76
C VAL A 46 -3.09 -4.83 -10.69
N ALA A 47 -4.23 -5.49 -10.93
CA ALA A 47 -4.77 -6.49 -10.01
C ALA A 47 -3.83 -7.71 -9.85
N SER A 48 -3.24 -8.19 -10.95
CA SER A 48 -2.20 -9.24 -10.94
C SER A 48 -1.03 -8.84 -10.06
N MET A 49 -0.48 -7.64 -10.26
CA MET A 49 0.66 -7.16 -9.49
C MET A 49 0.37 -7.06 -7.99
N ILE A 50 -0.84 -6.62 -7.59
CA ILE A 50 -1.23 -6.53 -6.18
C ILE A 50 -1.37 -7.92 -5.53
N THR A 51 -1.85 -8.91 -6.28
CA THR A 51 -2.09 -10.27 -5.76
C THR A 51 -0.91 -11.22 -5.98
N GLY A 52 0.07 -10.82 -6.79
CA GLY A 52 1.23 -11.62 -7.21
C GLY A 52 2.14 -12.08 -6.07
N ALA A 53 3.10 -12.94 -6.38
CA ALA A 53 3.96 -13.56 -5.37
C ALA A 53 5.11 -12.63 -4.88
N SER A 54 5.49 -11.63 -5.68
CA SER A 54 6.61 -10.75 -5.39
C SER A 54 6.14 -9.52 -4.62
N TRP A 55 6.75 -9.24 -3.47
CA TRP A 55 6.49 -7.99 -2.74
C TRP A 55 6.79 -6.74 -3.61
N ARG A 56 7.72 -6.84 -4.57
CA ARG A 56 8.11 -5.75 -5.47
C ARG A 56 6.96 -5.36 -6.41
N GLU A 57 6.37 -6.36 -7.06
CA GLU A 57 5.19 -6.18 -7.92
C GLU A 57 4.06 -5.58 -7.11
N ARG A 58 3.83 -6.07 -5.88
CA ARG A 58 2.77 -5.54 -5.01
C ARG A 58 2.94 -4.07 -4.70
N LEU A 59 4.15 -3.62 -4.35
CA LEU A 59 4.40 -2.19 -4.09
C LEU A 59 4.06 -1.31 -5.30
N LEU A 60 4.51 -1.72 -6.49
CA LEU A 60 4.21 -1.01 -7.72
C LEU A 60 2.72 -1.08 -8.07
N GLY A 61 2.08 -2.23 -7.88
CA GLY A 61 0.66 -2.45 -8.11
C GLY A 61 -0.20 -1.54 -7.22
N ILE A 62 0.11 -1.46 -5.92
CA ILE A 62 -0.58 -0.56 -4.98
C ILE A 62 -0.38 0.90 -5.39
N CYS A 63 0.85 1.31 -5.71
CA CYS A 63 1.15 2.67 -6.18
C CYS A 63 0.35 3.02 -7.45
N THR A 64 0.34 2.11 -8.42
CA THR A 64 -0.36 2.26 -9.70
C THR A 64 -1.88 2.32 -9.52
N ALA A 65 -2.43 1.45 -8.66
CA ALA A 65 -3.85 1.46 -8.32
C ALA A 65 -4.28 2.79 -7.69
N MET A 66 -3.48 3.30 -6.75
CA MET A 66 -3.72 4.58 -6.08
C MET A 66 -3.68 5.77 -7.04
N ALA A 67 -2.81 5.72 -8.06
CA ALA A 67 -2.67 6.75 -9.09
C ALA A 67 -3.77 6.71 -10.18
N LYS A 68 -4.50 5.59 -10.31
CA LYS A 68 -5.48 5.39 -11.38
C LYS A 68 -6.93 5.58 -10.90
N ARG A 69 -7.51 4.52 -10.33
CA ARG A 69 -8.91 4.44 -9.86
C ARG A 69 -8.97 3.47 -8.69
N PRO A 70 -8.51 3.87 -7.49
CA PRO A 70 -8.24 2.94 -6.40
C PRO A 70 -9.46 2.13 -5.94
N ALA A 71 -10.68 2.65 -6.13
CA ALA A 71 -11.92 1.94 -5.82
C ALA A 71 -12.01 0.55 -6.51
N GLY A 72 -11.50 0.44 -7.75
CA GLY A 72 -11.51 -0.82 -8.50
C GLY A 72 -10.52 -1.87 -7.97
N PHE A 73 -9.61 -1.49 -7.06
CA PHE A 73 -8.51 -2.33 -6.58
C PHE A 73 -8.58 -2.65 -5.09
N ILE A 74 -9.67 -2.26 -4.41
CA ILE A 74 -9.88 -2.58 -2.99
C ILE A 74 -9.85 -4.09 -2.76
N GLU A 75 -10.59 -4.89 -3.54
CA GLU A 75 -10.62 -6.34 -3.34
C GLU A 75 -9.23 -6.99 -3.60
N PRO A 76 -8.49 -6.66 -4.67
CA PRO A 76 -7.09 -7.07 -4.79
C PRO A 76 -6.22 -6.73 -3.57
N MET A 77 -6.35 -5.52 -2.99
CA MET A 77 -5.61 -5.14 -1.78
C MET A 77 -6.04 -5.95 -0.54
N LEU A 78 -7.32 -6.29 -0.40
CA LEU A 78 -7.79 -7.16 0.67
C LEU A 78 -7.27 -8.59 0.48
N GLN A 79 -7.25 -9.10 -0.76
CA GLN A 79 -6.68 -10.40 -1.09
C GLN A 79 -5.18 -10.47 -0.79
N SER A 80 -4.43 -9.41 -1.08
CA SER A 80 -3.00 -9.35 -0.79
C SER A 80 -2.69 -9.40 0.71
N LEU A 81 -3.63 -9.00 1.58
CA LEU A 81 -3.51 -9.16 3.04
C LEU A 81 -3.90 -10.57 3.52
N ARG A 82 -4.71 -11.32 2.76
CA ARG A 82 -5.03 -12.75 3.03
C ARG A 82 -3.89 -13.68 2.62
N ASP A 83 -3.11 -13.31 1.59
CA ASP A 83 -1.85 -13.96 1.21
C ASP A 83 -0.69 -12.95 1.34
N PRO A 84 -0.24 -12.62 2.55
CA PRO A 84 0.68 -11.52 2.81
C PRO A 84 2.10 -11.75 2.27
N ARG A 85 2.71 -10.70 1.70
CA ARG A 85 4.12 -10.69 1.23
C ARG A 85 4.93 -9.62 1.93
N GLY A 86 5.17 -9.83 3.23
CA GLY A 86 6.09 -9.09 4.08
C GLY A 86 6.07 -7.57 3.89
N ILE A 87 7.06 -7.04 3.16
CA ILE A 87 7.26 -5.61 2.86
C ILE A 87 6.00 -4.91 2.31
N SER A 88 5.10 -5.63 1.66
CA SER A 88 3.87 -5.07 1.08
C SER A 88 2.71 -4.92 2.09
N ILE A 89 2.82 -5.43 3.31
CA ILE A 89 1.76 -5.40 4.32
C ILE A 89 1.43 -3.96 4.75
N VAL A 90 2.43 -3.24 5.29
CA VAL A 90 2.26 -1.87 5.78
C VAL A 90 1.76 -0.93 4.67
N PRO A 91 2.34 -0.96 3.45
CA PRO A 91 1.86 -0.13 2.35
C PRO A 91 0.42 -0.45 1.94
N THR A 92 0.03 -1.73 1.91
CA THR A 92 -1.36 -2.12 1.60
C THR A 92 -2.34 -1.57 2.63
N CYS A 93 -2.04 -1.75 3.92
CA CYS A 93 -2.87 -1.23 5.02
C CYS A 93 -2.96 0.29 4.99
N ALA A 94 -1.85 0.99 4.71
CA ALA A 94 -1.84 2.45 4.58
C ALA A 94 -2.70 2.93 3.40
N ALA A 95 -2.61 2.28 2.23
CA ALA A 95 -3.45 2.61 1.08
C ALA A 95 -4.96 2.44 1.41
N LEU A 96 -5.34 1.31 2.00
CA LEU A 96 -6.73 1.06 2.43
C LEU A 96 -7.22 2.08 3.48
N ALA A 97 -6.36 2.50 4.40
CA ALA A 97 -6.68 3.52 5.40
C ALA A 97 -6.93 4.89 4.75
N VAL A 98 -6.12 5.28 3.75
CA VAL A 98 -6.35 6.51 2.96
C VAL A 98 -7.68 6.44 2.22
N LEU A 99 -8.02 5.29 1.61
CA LEU A 99 -9.30 5.11 0.94
C LEU A 99 -10.49 5.13 1.90
N ALA A 100 -10.31 4.60 3.11
CA ALA A 100 -11.33 4.66 4.15
C ALA A 100 -11.58 6.09 4.63
N GLN A 101 -10.51 6.84 4.90
CA GLN A 101 -10.58 8.25 5.31
C GLN A 101 -11.29 9.12 4.26
N ARG A 102 -11.20 8.76 2.98
CA ARG A 102 -11.89 9.43 1.87
C ARG A 102 -13.27 8.86 1.53
N SER A 103 -13.81 7.96 2.35
CA SER A 103 -15.11 7.32 2.12
C SER A 103 -15.21 6.55 0.79
N ILE A 104 -14.08 6.11 0.23
CA ILE A 104 -14.03 5.27 -0.98
C ILE A 104 -14.12 3.78 -0.60
N PHE A 105 -13.55 3.42 0.55
CA PHE A 105 -13.62 2.09 1.13
C PHE A 105 -14.36 2.14 2.47
N LEU A 106 -15.38 1.31 2.64
CA LEU A 106 -16.01 1.14 3.95
C LEU A 106 -15.21 0.12 4.77
N MET A 107 -14.22 0.61 5.52
CA MET A 107 -13.45 -0.24 6.43
C MET A 107 -14.34 -0.68 7.60
N PRO A 108 -14.53 -2.00 7.82
CA PRO A 108 -15.37 -2.49 8.91
C PRO A 108 -14.67 -2.32 10.27
N GLN A 109 -15.44 -2.22 11.36
CA GLN A 109 -14.89 -2.21 12.72
C GLN A 109 -14.12 -3.49 13.07
N SER A 110 -14.39 -4.60 12.38
CA SER A 110 -13.68 -5.88 12.53
C SER A 110 -12.52 -6.04 11.52
N PHE A 111 -12.04 -4.96 10.91
CA PHE A 111 -11.02 -5.04 9.86
C PHE A 111 -9.76 -5.78 10.33
N SER A 112 -9.28 -5.50 11.54
CA SER A 112 -8.08 -6.16 12.07
C SER A 112 -8.29 -7.61 12.52
N GLU A 113 -9.54 -8.08 12.57
CA GLU A 113 -9.91 -9.49 12.83
C GLU A 113 -10.05 -10.30 11.53
N SER A 114 -10.05 -9.62 10.37
CA SER A 114 -10.27 -10.24 9.05
C SER A 114 -9.03 -10.96 8.50
N PHE A 115 -7.90 -10.86 9.19
CA PHE A 115 -6.60 -11.39 8.77
C PHE A 115 -5.90 -12.10 9.94
N ASP A 116 -4.98 -13.02 9.65
CA ASP A 116 -4.13 -13.61 10.67
C ASP A 116 -3.16 -12.56 11.21
N ARG A 117 -3.45 -12.12 12.44
CA ARG A 117 -2.70 -11.04 13.11
C ARG A 117 -1.28 -11.43 13.49
N GLN A 118 -0.93 -12.71 13.53
CA GLN A 118 0.38 -13.20 13.99
C GLN A 118 1.41 -13.30 12.86
N VAL A 119 0.99 -13.23 11.60
CA VAL A 119 1.89 -13.39 10.45
C VAL A 119 2.94 -12.27 10.43
N PHE A 120 4.17 -12.63 10.05
CA PHE A 120 5.34 -11.74 9.98
C PHE A 120 5.61 -11.06 11.34
N ASP A 121 5.72 -11.84 12.40
CA ASP A 121 6.02 -11.34 13.76
C ASP A 121 5.00 -10.30 14.25
N GLY A 122 3.74 -10.44 13.83
CA GLY A 122 2.67 -9.53 14.20
C GLY A 122 2.52 -8.29 13.32
N GLU A 123 3.26 -8.19 12.20
CA GLU A 123 3.22 -7.03 11.28
C GLU A 123 1.82 -6.75 10.77
N ILE A 124 1.03 -7.79 10.44
CA ILE A 124 -0.36 -7.61 9.99
C ILE A 124 -1.23 -7.03 11.10
N GLY A 125 -1.15 -7.58 12.31
CA GLY A 125 -1.92 -7.08 13.46
C GLY A 125 -1.58 -5.62 13.75
N TRP A 126 -0.29 -5.28 13.74
CA TRP A 126 0.18 -3.91 13.93
C TRP A 126 -0.32 -2.95 12.81
N ALA A 127 -0.16 -3.33 11.54
CA ALA A 127 -0.52 -2.49 10.41
C ALA A 127 -2.03 -2.28 10.27
N THR A 128 -2.84 -3.30 10.57
CA THR A 128 -4.31 -3.21 10.55
C THR A 128 -4.83 -2.35 11.71
N ASP A 129 -4.23 -2.44 12.90
CA ASP A 129 -4.58 -1.57 14.03
C ASP A 129 -4.23 -0.10 13.74
N LYS A 130 -3.07 0.16 13.12
CA LYS A 130 -2.69 1.48 12.58
C LYS A 130 -3.70 2.01 11.56
N ALA A 131 -4.12 1.17 10.60
CA ALA A 131 -5.09 1.54 9.59
C ALA A 131 -6.46 1.91 10.19
N MET A 132 -6.92 1.12 11.16
CA MET A 132 -8.17 1.40 11.88
C MET A 132 -8.10 2.69 12.70
N HIS A 133 -6.97 2.95 13.36
CA HIS A 133 -6.76 4.20 14.08
C HIS A 133 -6.82 5.40 13.13
N PHE A 134 -6.09 5.35 12.02
CA PHE A 134 -6.10 6.42 11.01
C PHE A 134 -7.49 6.64 10.40
N ALA A 135 -8.26 5.57 10.19
CA ALA A 135 -9.64 5.64 9.71
C ALA A 135 -10.66 6.09 10.78
N GLY A 136 -10.24 6.38 12.01
CA GLY A 136 -11.11 6.81 13.12
C GLY A 136 -11.97 5.68 13.72
N LEU A 137 -11.67 4.42 13.41
CA LEU A 137 -12.38 3.24 13.92
C LEU A 137 -11.81 2.73 15.25
N ARG A 138 -10.64 3.25 15.66
CA ARG A 138 -9.96 2.91 16.90
C ARG A 138 -9.42 4.16 17.56
N ALA A 139 -9.68 4.32 18.86
CA ALA A 139 -9.23 5.48 19.63
C ALA A 139 -7.71 5.48 19.86
N ASP A 140 -7.16 4.33 20.26
CA ASP A 140 -5.76 4.22 20.63
C ASP A 140 -4.86 3.87 19.43
N ASP A 141 -3.80 4.65 19.26
CA ASP A 141 -2.72 4.35 18.32
C ASP A 141 -1.79 3.27 18.86
N VAL A 142 -1.27 2.42 17.98
CA VAL A 142 -0.18 1.48 18.29
C VAL A 142 1.14 2.13 17.89
N LEU A 143 1.94 2.55 18.88
CA LEU A 143 3.19 3.28 18.60
C LEU A 143 4.28 2.41 17.94
N GLY A 144 5.27 3.09 17.36
CA GLY A 144 6.49 2.45 16.85
C GLY A 144 6.52 2.22 15.34
N ARG A 145 7.31 1.23 14.95
CA ARG A 145 7.54 0.80 13.56
C ARG A 145 7.01 -0.61 13.36
N GLY A 146 6.83 -0.99 12.10
CA GLY A 146 6.54 -2.35 11.69
C GLY A 146 7.51 -3.35 12.33
N PRO A 147 7.01 -4.38 13.04
CA PRO A 147 7.85 -5.26 13.87
C PRO A 147 8.85 -6.10 13.07
N ASN A 148 8.59 -6.38 11.79
CA ASN A 148 9.43 -7.22 10.96
C ASN A 148 10.39 -6.38 10.11
N TYR A 149 9.85 -5.42 9.35
CA TYR A 149 10.62 -4.67 8.37
C TYR A 149 10.99 -3.24 8.82
N GLY A 150 10.52 -2.78 9.98
CA GLY A 150 10.86 -1.43 10.49
C GLY A 150 10.22 -0.28 9.71
N GLN A 151 9.18 -0.56 8.92
CA GLN A 151 8.43 0.42 8.14
C GLN A 151 7.68 1.41 9.06
N ILE A 152 7.52 2.65 8.61
CA ILE A 152 6.78 3.69 9.33
C ILE A 152 5.45 3.88 8.61
N PHE A 153 4.34 3.50 9.26
CA PHE A 153 3.00 3.54 8.68
C PHE A 153 2.64 4.94 8.14
N ASP A 154 2.95 5.94 8.96
CA ASP A 154 2.79 7.36 8.72
C ASP A 154 3.45 7.87 7.42
N ASP A 155 4.61 7.32 7.06
CA ASP A 155 5.33 7.71 5.85
C ASP A 155 4.61 7.14 4.61
N HIS A 156 4.03 5.94 4.72
CA HIS A 156 3.20 5.37 3.65
C HIS A 156 1.85 6.10 3.51
N ILE A 157 1.25 6.55 4.61
CA ILE A 157 0.04 7.39 4.56
C ILE A 157 0.32 8.66 3.77
N GLU A 158 1.46 9.33 3.99
CA GLU A 158 1.83 10.52 3.22
C GLU A 158 1.93 10.22 1.72
N VAL A 159 2.65 9.14 1.37
CA VAL A 159 2.84 8.71 -0.02
C VAL A 159 1.49 8.50 -0.70
N TYR A 160 0.61 7.68 -0.12
CA TYR A 160 -0.65 7.32 -0.75
C TYR A 160 -1.69 8.44 -0.71
N SER A 161 -1.64 9.30 0.31
CA SER A 161 -2.45 10.53 0.34
C SER A 161 -2.05 11.50 -0.78
N TRP A 162 -0.75 11.63 -1.05
CA TRP A 162 -0.22 12.46 -2.13
C TRP A 162 -0.55 11.87 -3.51
N ILE A 163 -0.27 10.59 -3.74
CA ILE A 163 -0.55 9.91 -5.01
C ILE A 163 -2.02 10.10 -5.40
N HIS A 164 -2.94 9.89 -4.45
CA HIS A 164 -4.38 9.96 -4.72
C HIS A 164 -4.95 11.40 -4.67
N ALA A 165 -4.15 12.41 -4.31
CA ALA A 165 -4.54 13.81 -4.42
C ALA A 165 -4.21 14.42 -5.80
N GLY A 166 -3.25 13.83 -6.52
CA GLY A 166 -2.92 14.20 -7.90
C GLY A 166 -3.86 13.56 -8.91
#